data_AF-A0A6A4U5H4-F1
#
_entry.id   AF-A0A6A4U5H4-F1
#
_cell.length_a   1.000
_cell.length_b   1.000
_cell.length_c   1.000
_cell.angle_alpha   90.00
_cell.angle_beta   90.00
_cell.angle_gamma   90.00
#
_symmetry.space_group_name_H-M   'P 1'
#
loop_
_entity.id
_entity.type
_entity.pdbx_description
1 polymer ?
#
loop_
_entity_poly.entity_id
_entity_poly.type
_entity_poly.pdbx_seq_one_letter_code
_entity_poly.pdbx_strand_id
1 'polypeptide(L)'
;SALCGLLYAARLGSVRGDTAFGFELDIITMVLLGGVSIFGGKGSMVGVLLSILIILNLRNGMGLMNITGHMQTGVIGILLIASVLLPNLLNDFKSRRRKDA
;
A
#
# COMPACT_ATOMS: atom_id res chain seq x y z
N SER A 1 8.47 -0.02 16.32
CA SER A 1 7.04 0.20 16.68
C SER A 1 6.86 1.21 17.81
N ALA A 2 7.55 1.09 18.95
CA ALA A 2 7.43 2.06 20.06
C ALA A 2 7.79 3.51 19.66
N LEU A 3 8.87 3.70 18.88
CA LEU A 3 9.31 5.03 18.44
C LEU A 3 8.30 5.74 17.52
N CYS A 4 7.64 4.98 16.64
CA CYS A 4 6.64 5.52 15.70
C CYS A 4 5.40 6.03 16.44
N GLY A 5 4.90 5.27 17.42
CA GLY A 5 3.78 5.69 18.26
C GLY A 5 4.12 6.94 19.09
N LEU A 6 5.36 7.05 19.57
CA LEU A 6 5.83 8.19 20.36
C LEU A 6 5.93 9.48 19.53
N LEU A 7 6.46 9.39 18.30
CA LEU A 7 6.51 10.51 17.35
C LEU A 7 5.12 10.96 16.90
N TYR A 8 4.21 10.00 16.69
CA TYR A 8 2.84 10.30 16.31
C TYR A 8 2.05 10.96 17.46
N ALA A 9 2.25 10.49 18.69
CA ALA A 9 1.70 11.11 19.90
C ALA A 9 2.18 12.55 20.11
N ALA A 10 3.48 12.79 19.91
CA ALA A 10 4.06 14.13 20.03
C ALA A 10 3.50 15.10 18.98
N ARG A 11 3.17 14.63 17.78
CA ARG A 11 2.60 15.45 16.71
C ARG A 11 1.14 15.87 16.96
N LEU A 12 0.33 14.98 17.52
CA LEU A 12 -1.12 15.20 17.70
C LEU A 12 -1.51 15.58 19.14
N GLY A 13 -0.59 15.47 20.11
CA GLY A 13 -0.84 15.74 21.53
C GLY A 13 -1.72 14.68 22.23
N SER A 14 -2.41 13.82 21.47
CA SER A 14 -3.25 12.72 21.94
C SER A 14 -3.29 11.62 20.88
N VAL A 15 -2.97 10.39 21.26
CA VAL A 15 -3.18 9.20 20.42
C VAL A 15 -4.42 8.50 20.93
N ARG A 16 -5.51 8.65 20.19
CA ARG A 16 -6.70 7.86 20.42
C ARG A 16 -6.56 6.53 19.69
N GLY A 17 -6.96 5.41 20.31
CA GLY A 17 -6.83 4.07 19.73
C GLY A 17 -7.58 3.88 18.41
N ASP A 18 -8.50 4.80 18.09
CA ASP A 18 -9.26 4.86 16.84
C ASP A 18 -8.50 5.55 15.69
N THR A 19 -7.35 6.19 15.93
CA THR A 19 -6.66 7.03 14.93
C THR A 19 -6.16 6.25 13.70
N ALA A 20 -5.99 4.93 13.83
CA ALA A 20 -5.59 4.06 12.71
C ALA A 20 -6.78 3.49 11.92
N PHE A 21 -8.02 3.68 12.37
CA PHE A 21 -9.20 3.21 11.64
C PHE A 21 -9.30 3.94 10.29
N GLY A 22 -9.46 3.16 9.21
CA GLY A 22 -9.51 3.67 7.85
C GLY A 22 -8.15 3.78 7.14
N PHE A 23 -7.02 3.56 7.83
CA PHE A 23 -5.71 3.43 7.19
C PHE A 23 -5.41 2.01 6.70
N GLU A 24 -6.27 1.03 7.02
CA GLU A 24 -6.03 -0.39 6.72
C GLU A 24 -5.86 -0.63 5.22
N LEU A 25 -6.77 -0.07 4.41
CA LEU A 25 -6.70 -0.18 2.95
C LEU A 25 -5.40 0.44 2.41
N ASP A 26 -5.04 1.63 2.89
CA ASP A 26 -3.83 2.34 2.47
C ASP A 26 -2.57 1.54 2.81
N ILE A 27 -2.48 1.03 4.04
CA ILE A 27 -1.33 0.25 4.53
C ILE A 27 -1.19 -1.04 3.73
N ILE A 28 -2.28 -1.79 3.54
CA ILE A 28 -2.26 -3.04 2.77
C ILE A 28 -1.83 -2.77 1.33
N THR A 29 -2.36 -1.72 0.71
CA THR A 29 -2.00 -1.31 -0.67
C THR A 29 -0.51 -0.97 -0.79
N MET A 30 0.02 -0.17 0.14
CA MET A 30 1.44 0.20 0.14
C MET A 30 2.36 -1.02 0.27
N VAL A 31 2.03 -1.96 1.14
CA VAL A 31 2.84 -3.14 1.42
C VAL A 31 2.81 -4.13 0.26
N LEU A 32 1.63 -4.35 -0.34
CA LEU A 32 1.47 -5.23 -1.52
C LEU A 32 2.15 -4.66 -2.77
N LEU A 33 1.99 -3.36 -3.04
CA LEU A 33 2.67 -2.69 -4.15
C LEU A 33 4.19 -2.74 -3.98
N GLY A 34 4.68 -2.71 -2.73
CA GLY A 34 6.08 -2.91 -2.38
C GLY A 34 6.60 -4.33 -2.60
N GLY A 35 5.74 -5.27 -3.02
CA GLY A 35 6.11 -6.65 -3.34
C GLY A 35 6.16 -7.59 -2.13
N VAL A 36 5.50 -7.24 -1.03
CA VAL A 36 5.38 -8.13 0.13
C VAL A 36 4.25 -9.14 -0.09
N SER A 37 4.53 -10.40 0.20
CA SER A 37 3.56 -11.50 0.12
C SER A 37 2.48 -11.36 1.20
N ILE A 38 1.22 -11.44 0.77
CA ILE A 38 0.04 -11.59 1.64
C ILE A 38 0.06 -12.89 2.46
N PHE A 39 0.63 -13.97 1.93
CA PHE A 39 0.75 -15.26 2.61
C PHE A 39 1.98 -15.35 3.52
N GLY A 40 2.75 -14.26 3.64
CA GLY A 40 3.96 -14.20 4.42
C GLY A 40 5.17 -14.90 3.78
N GLY A 41 6.32 -14.82 4.44
CA GLY A 41 7.55 -15.53 4.09
C GLY A 41 8.43 -14.89 3.02
N LYS A 42 7.95 -13.91 2.23
CA LYS A 42 8.72 -13.21 1.20
C LYS A 42 8.30 -11.75 1.02
N GLY A 43 9.26 -10.86 0.85
CA GLY A 43 9.06 -9.43 0.61
C GLY A 43 10.34 -8.63 0.88
N SER A 44 10.48 -7.45 0.27
CA SER A 44 11.63 -6.56 0.51
C SER A 44 11.16 -5.25 1.16
N MET A 45 11.79 -4.88 2.28
CA MET A 45 11.50 -3.61 2.96
C MET A 45 11.82 -2.40 2.07
N VAL A 46 12.84 -2.52 1.20
CA VAL A 46 13.24 -1.45 0.27
C VAL A 46 12.12 -1.17 -0.75
N GLY A 47 11.45 -2.22 -1.24
CA GLY A 47 10.31 -2.07 -2.14
C GLY A 47 9.13 -1.36 -1.48
N VAL A 48 8.87 -1.66 -0.19
CA VAL A 48 7.82 -0.99 0.60
C VAL A 48 8.14 0.49 0.79
N LEU A 49 9.38 0.86 1.09
CA LEU A 49 9.77 2.27 1.25
C LEU A 49 9.54 3.07 -0.04
N LEU A 50 9.91 2.52 -1.20
CA LEU A 50 9.64 3.14 -2.50
C LEU A 50 8.14 3.26 -2.76
N SER A 51 7.38 2.21 -2.47
CA SER A 51 5.91 2.19 -2.59
C SER A 51 5.23 3.26 -1.74
N ILE A 52 5.65 3.42 -0.48
CA ILE A 52 5.14 4.46 0.43
C ILE A 52 5.39 5.84 -0.18
N LEU A 53 6.58 6.11 -0.72
CA LEU A 53 6.89 7.39 -1.36
C LEU A 53 5.99 7.65 -2.57
N ILE A 54 5.73 6.64 -3.40
CA ILE A 54 4.87 6.75 -4.58
C ILE A 54 3.43 7.08 -4.16
N ILE A 55 2.85 6.31 -3.23
CA ILE A 55 1.46 6.50 -2.80
C ILE A 55 1.31 7.81 -2.03
N LEU A 56 2.30 8.21 -1.25
CA LEU A 56 2.28 9.51 -0.56
C LEU A 56 2.31 10.67 -1.56
N ASN A 57 3.15 10.60 -2.61
CA ASN A 57 3.15 11.60 -3.68
C ASN A 57 1.83 11.62 -4.44
N LEU A 58 1.26 10.45 -4.76
CA LEU A 58 -0.05 10.34 -5.40
C LEU A 58 -1.13 11.02 -4.55
N ARG A 59 -1.14 10.77 -3.23
CA ARG A 59 -2.11 11.36 -2.31
C ARG A 59 -1.95 12.88 -2.18
N ASN A 60 -0.72 13.37 -2.12
CA ASN A 60 -0.45 14.81 -2.13
C ASN A 60 -0.89 15.43 -3.47
N GLY A 61 -0.60 14.79 -4.60
CA GLY A 61 -1.04 15.25 -5.92
C GLY A 61 -2.57 15.30 -6.05
N MET A 62 -3.27 14.25 -5.63
CA MET A 62 -4.74 14.24 -5.57
C MET A 62 -5.29 15.32 -4.63
N GLY A 63 -4.60 15.57 -3.51
CA GLY A 63 -4.94 16.65 -2.59
C GLY A 63 -4.82 18.04 -3.22
N LEU A 64 -3.76 18.29 -4.00
CA LEU A 64 -3.57 19.54 -4.75
C LEU A 64 -4.61 19.72 -5.85
N MET A 65 -5.09 18.62 -6.44
CA MET A 65 -6.20 18.61 -7.39
C MET A 65 -7.58 18.74 -6.72
N ASN A 66 -7.62 18.95 -5.39
CA ASN A 66 -8.82 19.07 -4.59
C ASN A 66 -9.78 17.87 -4.72
N ILE A 67 -9.23 16.67 -4.93
CA ILE A 67 -9.99 15.42 -5.01
C ILE A 67 -10.45 15.03 -3.59
N THR A 68 -11.75 14.76 -3.46
CA THR A 68 -12.38 14.41 -2.18
C THR A 68 -11.82 13.12 -1.60
N GLY A 69 -11.79 13.00 -0.26
CA GLY A 69 -11.25 11.83 0.43
C GLY A 69 -11.89 10.51 -0.02
N HIS A 70 -13.20 10.51 -0.28
CA HIS A 70 -13.91 9.32 -0.77
C HIS A 70 -13.38 8.83 -2.13
N MET A 71 -13.08 9.75 -3.05
CA MET A 71 -12.53 9.42 -4.36
C MET A 71 -11.08 8.94 -4.24
N GLN A 72 -10.29 9.51 -3.33
CA GLN A 72 -8.92 9.04 -3.04
C GLN A 72 -8.93 7.58 -2.56
N THR A 73 -9.82 7.22 -1.63
CA THR A 73 -9.97 5.83 -1.17
C THR A 73 -10.36 4.90 -2.32
N GLY A 74 -11.24 5.34 -3.22
CA GLY A 74 -11.58 4.59 -4.43
C GLY A 74 -10.37 4.33 -5.35
N VAL A 75 -9.55 5.35 -5.59
CA VAL A 75 -8.31 5.23 -6.39
C VAL A 75 -7.34 4.25 -5.72
N ILE A 76 -7.16 4.34 -4.41
CA ILE A 76 -6.27 3.44 -3.66
C ILE A 76 -6.79 2.00 -3.72
N GLY A 77 -8.10 1.78 -3.62
CA GLY A 77 -8.71 0.46 -3.78
C GLY A 77 -8.49 -0.14 -5.17
N ILE A 78 -8.62 0.66 -6.23
CA ILE A 78 -8.29 0.22 -7.60
C ILE A 78 -6.81 -0.14 -7.71
N LEU A 79 -5.93 0.66 -7.08
CA LEU A 79 -4.49 0.43 -7.06
C LEU A 79 -4.14 -0.89 -6.34
N LEU A 80 -4.82 -1.20 -5.24
CA LEU A 80 -4.70 -2.50 -4.55
C LEU A 80 -5.05 -3.65 -5.49
N ILE A 81 -6.21 -3.59 -6.14
CA ILE A 81 -6.68 -4.64 -7.05
C ILE A 81 -5.66 -4.85 -8.18
N ALA A 82 -5.19 -3.76 -8.79
CA ALA A 82 -4.17 -3.81 -9.83
C ALA A 82 -2.85 -4.42 -9.32
N SER A 83 -2.41 -4.02 -8.12
CA SER A 83 -1.20 -4.53 -7.47
C SER A 83 -1.25 -6.03 -7.19
N VAL A 84 -2.45 -6.59 -6.97
CA VAL A 84 -2.63 -8.04 -6.79
C VAL A 84 -2.72 -8.76 -8.15
N LEU A 85 -3.51 -8.25 -9.09
CA LEU A 85 -3.78 -8.94 -10.35
C LEU A 85 -2.59 -8.95 -11.30
N LEU A 86 -1.88 -7.82 -11.46
CA LEU A 86 -0.73 -7.72 -12.38
C LEU A 86 0.33 -8.81 -12.16
N PRO A 87 0.89 -8.97 -10.95
CA PRO A 87 1.90 -10.01 -10.71
C PRO A 87 1.32 -11.42 -10.80
N ASN A 88 0.06 -11.61 -10.40
CA ASN A 88 -0.59 -12.93 -10.47
C ASN A 88 -0.79 -13.38 -11.92
N LEU A 89 -1.26 -12.48 -12.80
CA LEU A 89 -1.40 -12.76 -14.23
C LEU A 89 -0.04 -13.04 -14.88
N LEU A 90 0.96 -12.21 -14.64
CA LEU A 90 2.30 -12.38 -15.23
C LEU A 90 2.94 -13.73 -14.83
N ASN A 91 2.76 -14.17 -13.58
CA ASN A 91 3.25 -15.46 -13.12
C ASN A 91 2.49 -16.64 -13.75
N ASP A 92 1.18 -16.51 -13.94
CA ASP A 92 0.35 -17.57 -14.54
C ASP A 92 0.73 -17.79 -16.02
N PHE A 93 0.99 -16.71 -16.76
CA PHE A 93 1.54 -16.77 -18.11
C PHE A 93 2.94 -17.42 -18.15
N LYS A 94 3.80 -17.12 -17.16
CA LYS A 94 5.15 -17.70 -17.08
C LYS A 94 5.13 -19.20 -16.74
N SER A 95 4.16 -19.64 -15.93
CA SER A 95 3.96 -21.04 -15.56
C SER A 95 3.54 -21.89 -16.76
N ARG A 96 2.65 -21.38 -17.62
CA ARG A 96 2.19 -22.10 -18.81
C ARG A 96 3.31 -22.39 -19.81
N ARG A 97 4.23 -21.45 -20.02
CA ARG A 97 5.33 -21.58 -21.00
C ARG A 97 6.37 -22.66 -20.65
N ARG A 98 6.35 -23.21 -19.42
CA ARG A 98 7.31 -24.22 -18.95
C ARG A 98 6.80 -25.66 -19.08
N LYS A 99 5.52 -25.88 -19.40
CA LYS A 99 4.97 -27.21 -19.69
C LYS A 99 5.16 -27.64 -21.15
N ASP A 100 5.53 -26.69 -22.02
CA ASP A 100 5.66 -26.91 -23.46
C ASP A 100 7.14 -27.07 -23.92
N ALA A 101 8.08 -27.24 -22.98
CA ALA A 101 9.50 -27.48 -23.21
C ALA A 101 9.96 -28.74 -22.46
#